data_AF-A0A845QVE1-F1
#
_entry.id   AF-A0A845QVE1-F1
#
_cell.length_a   1.000
_cell.length_b   1.000
_cell.length_c   1.000
_cell.angle_alpha   90.00
_cell.angle_beta   90.00
_cell.angle_gamma   90.00
#
_symmetry.space_group_name_H-M   'P 1'
#
loop_
_entity.id
_entity.type
_entity.pdbx_description
1 polymer ?
#
loop_
_entity_poly.entity_id
_entity_poly.type
_entity_poly.pdbx_seq_one_letter_code
_entity_poly.pdbx_strand_id
1 'polypeptide(L)' 'MKKLTIFYNKRTGSIKELCSGEQSMDWFGEEKRDYEEIFDFIIVDYDEYIVQNLHQFEIKDSKVVLKNKSSLNKYL' A
#
# COMPACT_ATOMS: atom_id res chain seq x y z
N MET A 1 15.09 8.84 8.56
CA MET A 1 13.64 9.02 8.32
C MET A 1 12.94 7.71 8.67
N LYS A 2 11.71 7.77 9.20
CA LYS A 2 10.92 6.55 9.45
C LYS A 2 10.44 5.98 8.12
N LYS A 3 10.35 4.67 8.00
CA LYS A 3 9.87 3.97 6.80
C LYS A 3 8.48 3.39 7.01
N LEU A 4 7.79 3.10 5.91
CA LEU A 4 6.48 2.46 5.87
C LEU A 4 6.52 1.39 4.78
N THR A 5 6.19 0.16 5.15
CA THR A 5 5.99 -0.94 4.19
C THR A 5 4.52 -1.04 3.86
N ILE A 6 4.20 -1.10 2.57
CA ILE A 6 2.84 -1.15 2.04
C ILE A 6 2.68 -2.46 1.28
N PHE A 7 1.84 -3.36 1.78
CA PHE A 7 1.49 -4.59 1.08
C PHE A 7 0.28 -4.36 0.18
N TYR A 8 0.37 -4.73 -1.09
CA TYR A 8 -0.66 -4.45 -2.09
C TYR A 8 -0.89 -5.62 -3.03
N ASN A 9 -2.11 -5.72 -3.55
CA ASN A 9 -2.47 -6.75 -4.52
C ASN A 9 -1.79 -6.46 -5.87
N LYS A 10 -1.01 -7.41 -6.40
CA LYS A 10 -0.25 -7.24 -7.65
C LYS A 10 -1.12 -6.89 -8.85
N ARG A 11 -2.32 -7.47 -8.92
CA ARG A 11 -3.22 -7.36 -10.07
C ARG A 11 -4.00 -6.03 -10.05
N THR A 12 -4.41 -5.57 -8.87
CA THR A 12 -5.33 -4.42 -8.75
C THR A 12 -4.67 -3.17 -8.20
N GLY A 13 -3.48 -3.28 -7.59
CA GLY A 13 -2.86 -2.18 -6.86
C GLY A 13 -3.54 -1.87 -5.52
N SER A 14 -4.58 -2.62 -5.12
CA SER A 14 -5.30 -2.35 -3.87
C SER A 14 -4.43 -2.67 -2.67
N ILE A 15 -4.28 -1.69 -1.77
CA ILE A 15 -3.49 -1.85 -0.56
C ILE A 15 -4.23 -2.78 0.42
N LYS A 16 -3.54 -3.81 0.91
CA LYS A 16 -4.03 -4.76 1.91
C LYS A 16 -3.79 -4.23 3.33
N GLU A 17 -2.55 -3.84 3.61
CA GLU A 17 -2.15 -3.36 4.94
C GLU A 17 -0.86 -2.52 4.89
N LEU A 18 -0.60 -1.87 6.02
CA LEU A 18 0.58 -1.03 6.27
C LEU A 18 1.33 -1.57 7.48
N CYS A 19 2.65 -1.54 7.42
CA CYS A 19 3.50 -1.84 8.56
C CYS A 19 4.60 -0.80 8.71
N SER A 20 4.86 -0.35 9.94
CA SER A 20 5.91 0.62 10.21
C SER A 20 7.29 -0.03 10.06
N GLY A 21 8.25 0.75 9.55
CA GLY A 21 9.59 0.27 9.25
C GLY A 21 9.70 -0.42 7.89
N GLU A 22 10.84 -1.08 7.70
CA GLU A 22 11.15 -1.88 6.51
C GLU A 22 10.81 -3.34 6.83
N GLN A 23 9.84 -3.88 6.11
CA GLN A 23 9.40 -5.27 6.24
C GLN A 23 9.54 -5.99 4.90
N SER A 24 9.49 -7.31 4.94
CA SER A 24 9.45 -8.21 3.80
C SER A 24 8.16 -9.04 3.82
N MET A 25 8.01 -9.95 2.85
CA MET A 25 6.94 -10.95 2.87
C MET A 25 7.03 -11.94 4.06
N ASP A 26 8.15 -11.96 4.80
CA ASP A 26 8.26 -12.74 6.05
C ASP A 26 7.28 -12.23 7.13
N TRP A 27 6.73 -11.03 6.96
CA TRP A 27 5.63 -10.50 7.78
C TRP A 27 4.43 -11.45 7.87
N PHE A 28 4.18 -12.23 6.82
CA PHE A 28 3.07 -13.19 6.76
C PHE A 28 3.40 -14.57 7.35
N GLY A 29 4.61 -14.74 7.90
CA GLY A 29 5.03 -15.99 8.54
C GLY A 29 4.91 -17.20 7.60
N GLU A 30 4.30 -18.27 8.09
CA GLU A 30 4.14 -19.52 7.34
C GLU A 30 3.29 -19.37 6.06
N GLU A 31 2.40 -18.38 6.00
CA GLU A 31 1.56 -18.12 4.83
C GLU A 31 2.27 -17.30 3.74
N LYS A 32 3.54 -16.93 3.94
CA LYS A 32 4.33 -16.09 3.01
C LYS A 32 4.19 -16.51 1.55
N ARG A 33 4.35 -17.80 1.25
CA ARG A 33 4.31 -18.30 -0.13
C ARG A 33 2.95 -18.09 -0.79
N ASP A 34 1.87 -18.28 -0.04
CA ASP A 34 0.51 -18.07 -0.54
C ASP A 34 0.24 -16.59 -0.79
N TYR A 35 0.74 -15.72 0.09
CA TYR A 35 0.65 -14.27 -0.07
C TYR A 35 1.47 -13.76 -1.24
N GLU A 36 2.66 -14.32 -1.48
CA GLU A 36 3.54 -13.95 -2.61
C GLU A 36 2.89 -14.17 -3.97
N GLU A 37 1.90 -15.05 -4.12
CA GLU A 37 1.18 -15.24 -5.37
C GLU A 37 0.29 -14.04 -5.73
N ILE A 38 -0.27 -13.36 -4.72
CA ILE A 38 -1.33 -12.35 -4.88
C ILE A 38 -0.82 -10.95 -4.56
N PHE A 39 0.09 -10.84 -3.60
CA PHE A 39 0.53 -9.59 -3.00
C PHE A 39 2.02 -9.35 -3.20
N ASP A 40 2.38 -8.08 -3.25
CA ASP A 40 3.75 -7.60 -3.22
C ASP A 40 3.84 -6.45 -2.22
N PHE A 41 5.04 -5.89 -2.04
CA PHE A 41 5.25 -4.77 -1.13
C PHE A 41 6.14 -3.68 -1.73
N ILE A 42 5.90 -2.45 -1.29
CA ILE A 42 6.85 -1.35 -1.50
C ILE A 42 7.22 -0.74 -0.15
N ILE A 43 8.44 -0.20 -0.08
CA ILE A 43 8.93 0.55 1.07
C ILE A 43 9.00 2.02 0.66
N VAL A 44 8.31 2.86 1.42
CA VAL A 44 8.30 4.31 1.23
C VAL A 44 8.72 5.02 2.50
N ASP A 45 9.01 6.32 2.40
CA ASP A 45 9.15 7.15 3.59
C ASP A 45 7.81 7.25 4.31
N TYR A 46 7.86 7.26 5.65
CA TYR A 46 6.67 7.40 6.46
C TYR A 46 5.96 8.72 6.14
N ASP A 47 4.68 8.62 5.78
CA ASP A 47 3.80 9.73 5.52
C ASP A 47 2.50 9.52 6.32
N GLU A 48 2.26 10.40 7.29
CA GLU A 48 1.08 10.34 8.15
C GLU A 48 -0.22 10.44 7.35
N TYR A 49 -0.23 11.20 6.25
CA TYR A 49 -1.41 11.37 5.41
C TYR A 49 -1.82 10.05 4.74
N ILE A 50 -0.84 9.27 4.26
CA ILE A 50 -1.08 7.93 3.70
C ILE A 50 -1.65 7.01 4.78
N VAL A 51 -1.06 7.00 5.97
CA VAL A 51 -1.50 6.15 7.09
C VAL A 51 -2.95 6.44 7.48
N GLN A 52 -3.32 7.73 7.58
CA GLN A 52 -4.67 8.14 7.98
C GLN A 52 -5.70 7.99 6.85
N ASN A 53 -5.28 7.99 5.58
CA ASN A 53 -6.18 8.01 4.42
C ASN A 53 -5.96 6.84 3.45
N LEU A 54 -5.50 5.70 3.95
CA LEU A 54 -5.09 4.54 3.14
C LEU A 54 -6.08 4.13 2.05
N HIS A 55 -7.38 4.19 2.37
CA HIS A 55 -8.45 3.83 1.44
C HIS A 55 -8.47 4.68 0.17
N GLN A 56 -7.91 5.89 0.19
CA GLN A 56 -7.81 6.80 -0.95
C GLN A 56 -6.64 6.47 -1.88
N PHE A 57 -5.73 5.58 -1.48
CA PHE A 57 -4.52 5.26 -2.22
C PHE A 57 -4.52 3.86 -2.81
N GLU A 58 -3.80 3.69 -3.91
CA GLU A 58 -3.46 2.43 -4.57
C GLU A 58 -2.00 2.44 -5.03
N ILE A 59 -1.47 1.28 -5.36
CA ILE A 59 -0.14 1.14 -5.96
C ILE A 59 -0.26 0.99 -7.46
N LYS A 60 0.40 1.88 -8.20
CA LYS A 60 0.57 1.79 -9.66
C LYS A 60 2.04 2.00 -10.00
N ASP A 61 2.61 1.11 -10.82
CA ASP A 61 4.01 1.16 -11.25
C ASP A 61 4.99 1.36 -10.07
N SER A 62 4.77 0.58 -8.99
CA SER A 62 5.55 0.62 -7.74
C SER A 62 5.54 1.99 -7.02
N LYS A 63 4.49 2.80 -7.23
CA LYS A 63 4.30 4.09 -6.57
C LYS A 63 2.93 4.18 -5.90
N VAL A 64 2.88 4.85 -4.76
CA VAL A 64 1.63 5.21 -4.09
C VAL A 64 0.96 6.35 -4.86
N VAL A 65 -0.28 6.14 -5.31
CA VAL A 65 -1.06 7.13 -6.06
C VAL A 65 -2.49 7.22 -5.52
N LEU A 66 -3.15 8.36 -5.69
CA LEU A 66 -4.57 8.53 -5.32
C LEU A 66 -5.48 7.79 -6.30
N LYS A 67 -6.42 7.00 -5.78
CA LYS A 67 -7.34 6.12 -6.55
C LYS A 67 -8.22 6.85 -7.55
N ASN A 68 -8.49 8.14 -7.36
CA ASN A 68 -9.23 8.98 -8.32
C ASN A 68 -9.06 10.46 -7.93
N LYS A 69 -8.60 11.31 -8.86
CA LYS A 69 -8.70 12.78 -8.71
C LYS A 69 -10.14 13.30 -8.93
N SER A 70 -11.10 12.42 -9.21
CA SER A 70 -12.38 12.75 -9.86
C SER A 70 -13.59 12.88 -8.94
N SER A 71 -13.49 12.63 -7.63
CA SER A 71 -14.66 12.61 -6.74
C SER A 71 -14.98 13.96 -6.08
N LEU A 72 -14.47 15.07 -6.61
CA LEU A 72 -14.77 16.41 -6.10
C LEU A 72 -15.92 17.11 -6.81
N ASN A 73 -16.49 16.57 -7.90
CA ASN A 73 -17.58 17.25 -8.63
C ASN A 73 -18.85 17.54 -7.82
N LYS A 74 -19.03 16.91 -6.65
CA LYS A 74 -20.15 17.23 -5.75
C LYS A 74 -19.84 18.40 -4.79
N TYR A 75 -18.56 18.73 -4.60
CA TYR A 75 -18.05 19.69 -3.62
C TYR A 75 -17.11 20.75 -4.23
N LEU A 76 -17.03 20.82 -5.56
CA LEU A 76 -16.43 21.89 -6.36
C LEU A 76 -17.53 22.74 -6.99
#